data_AF-A0A7R9JL46-F1
#
_entry.id   AF-A0A7R9JL46-F1
#
_cell.length_a   1.000
_cell.length_b   1.000
_cell.length_c   1.000
_cell.angle_alpha   90.00
_cell.angle_beta   90.00
_cell.angle_gamma   90.00
#
_symmetry.space_group_name_H-M   'P 1'
#
loop_
_entity.id
_entity.type
_entity.pdbx_description
1 polymer ?
#
loop_
_entity_poly.entity_id
_entity_poly.type
_entity_poly.pdbx_seq_one_letter_code
_entity_poly.pdbx_strand_id
1 'polypeptide(L)'
;GDSRVDQTVTLVAVHTLFMREHNRLAEELALLNTHWSDETLFEETRAIVIAELQHIFYTEWLPLLIGEHALDDFDLRDSDVQSVYEPTINPSTTNEFSAAAYRYGHSTVEGKLRIRKNKELDEIIKLPDLMFNPSKMRLKDFFDNLLQMMTTQPMQNVDSSFTDVV
;
A
#
# COMPACT_ATOMS: atom_id res chain seq x y z
N GLY A 1 -6.64 -5.56 10.19
CA GLY A 1 -7.72 -5.53 9.19
C GLY A 1 -7.75 -6.81 8.39
N ASP A 2 -6.68 -7.10 7.64
CA ASP A 2 -6.53 -8.31 6.81
C ASP A 2 -5.68 -9.40 7.51
N SER A 3 -5.98 -10.68 7.27
CA SER A 3 -5.27 -11.81 7.90
C SER A 3 -3.90 -12.11 7.31
N ARG A 4 -3.57 -11.54 6.15
CA ARG A 4 -2.31 -11.77 5.42
C ARG A 4 -1.26 -10.70 5.72
N VAL A 5 -1.51 -9.85 6.73
CA VAL A 5 -0.65 -8.72 7.12
C VAL A 5 0.83 -9.09 7.25
N ASP A 6 1.15 -10.32 7.65
CA ASP A 6 2.50 -10.83 7.90
C ASP A 6 3.11 -11.65 6.75
N GLN A 7 2.47 -11.72 5.59
CA GLN A 7 2.95 -12.52 4.46
C GLN A 7 4.35 -12.09 3.99
N THR A 8 4.65 -10.80 3.98
CA THR A 8 5.98 -10.25 3.69
C THR A 8 6.27 -9.04 4.58
N VAL A 9 7.55 -8.76 4.88
CA VAL A 9 7.91 -7.61 5.72
C VAL A 9 7.53 -6.27 5.12
N THR A 10 7.51 -6.13 3.79
CA THR A 10 7.08 -4.90 3.10
C THR A 10 5.59 -4.66 3.31
N LEU A 11 4.77 -5.72 3.30
CA LEU A 11 3.34 -5.62 3.62
C LEU A 11 3.12 -5.21 5.08
N VAL A 12 3.85 -5.83 6.02
CA VAL A 12 3.84 -5.41 7.44
C VAL A 12 4.20 -3.94 7.58
N ALA A 13 5.18 -3.46 6.82
CA ALA A 13 5.62 -2.07 6.86
C ALA A 13 4.49 -1.10 6.45
N VAL A 14 3.79 -1.37 5.35
CA VAL A 14 2.66 -0.54 4.88
C VAL A 14 1.50 -0.58 5.88
N HIS A 15 1.15 -1.74 6.42
CA HIS A 15 0.12 -1.82 7.46
C HIS A 15 0.49 -1.04 8.72
N THR A 16 1.75 -1.12 9.15
CA THR A 16 2.25 -0.38 10.30
C THR A 16 2.24 1.13 10.03
N LEU A 17 2.58 1.56 8.81
CA LEU A 17 2.55 2.96 8.40
C LEU A 17 1.14 3.55 8.53
N PHE A 18 0.12 2.92 7.92
CA PHE A 18 -1.25 3.42 7.98
C PHE A 18 -1.90 3.29 9.37
N MET A 19 -1.49 2.29 10.17
CA MET A 19 -1.88 2.24 11.58
C MET A 19 -1.34 3.45 12.37
N ARG A 20 -0.06 3.80 12.15
CA ARG A 20 0.54 4.99 12.79
C ARG A 20 -0.11 6.27 12.29
N GLU A 21 -0.44 6.36 11.00
CA GLU A 21 -1.11 7.52 10.44
C GLU A 21 -2.51 7.72 11.02
N HIS A 22 -3.29 6.66 11.16
CA HIS A 22 -4.57 6.71 11.85
C HIS A 22 -4.41 7.27 13.27
N ASN A 23 -3.48 6.74 14.07
CA ASN A 23 -3.27 7.24 15.43
C ASN A 23 -2.79 8.69 15.46
N ARG A 24 -1.91 9.10 14.54
CA ARG A 24 -1.45 10.48 14.41
C ARG A 24 -2.62 11.43 14.12
N LEU A 25 -3.47 11.07 13.16
CA LEU A 25 -4.67 11.85 12.80
C LEU A 25 -5.68 11.91 13.96
N ALA A 26 -5.89 10.80 14.67
CA ALA A 26 -6.77 10.77 15.83
C ALA A 26 -6.27 11.67 16.97
N GLU A 27 -4.96 11.69 17.24
CA GLU A 27 -4.36 12.60 18.23
C GLU A 27 -4.62 14.07 17.87
N GLU A 28 -4.39 14.46 16.61
CA GLU A 28 -4.62 15.82 16.13
C GLU A 28 -6.11 16.21 16.16
N LEU A 29 -7.00 15.32 15.72
CA LEU A 29 -8.45 15.54 15.71
C LEU A 29 -9.02 15.66 17.12
N ALA A 30 -8.50 14.92 18.10
CA ALA A 30 -8.90 15.02 19.50
C ALA A 30 -8.54 16.38 20.11
N LEU A 31 -7.39 16.96 19.71
CA LEU A 31 -6.99 18.30 20.15
C LEU A 31 -7.88 19.40 19.55
N LEU A 32 -8.26 19.24 18.27
CA LEU A 32 -9.14 20.19 17.57
C LEU A 32 -10.60 20.09 18.03
N ASN A 33 -11.07 18.87 18.28
CA ASN A 33 -12.46 18.56 18.59
C ASN A 33 -12.59 17.90 19.97
N THR A 34 -12.27 18.65 21.02
CA THR A 34 -12.27 18.17 22.42
C THR A 34 -13.63 17.65 22.93
N HIS A 35 -14.71 17.88 22.17
CA HIS A 35 -16.07 17.44 22.46
C HIS A 35 -16.47 16.13 21.77
N TRP A 36 -15.63 15.61 20.87
CA TRP A 36 -15.89 14.34 20.19
C TRP A 36 -15.78 13.16 21.15
N SER A 37 -16.65 12.17 20.96
CA SER A 37 -16.50 10.86 21.59
C SER A 37 -15.39 10.05 20.89
N ASP A 38 -14.91 9.02 21.57
CA ASP A 38 -13.93 8.07 21.01
C ASP A 38 -14.42 7.44 19.69
N GLU A 39 -15.71 7.07 19.63
CA GLU A 39 -16.34 6.53 18.42
C GLU A 39 -16.32 7.54 17.25
N THR A 40 -16.67 8.80 17.53
CA THR A 40 -16.66 9.85 16.50
C THR A 40 -15.24 10.07 16.01
N LEU A 41 -14.28 10.13 16.94
CA LEU A 41 -12.87 10.27 16.62
C LEU A 41 -12.38 9.13 15.72
N PHE A 42 -12.71 7.89 16.06
CA PHE A 42 -12.33 6.72 15.28
C PHE A 42 -12.90 6.75 13.86
N GLU A 43 -14.22 6.98 13.69
CA GLU A 43 -14.85 6.96 12.37
C GLU A 43 -14.41 8.13 11.48
N GLU A 44 -14.25 9.34 12.03
CA GLU A 44 -13.74 10.49 11.26
C GLU A 44 -12.29 10.28 10.84
N THR A 45 -11.44 9.79 11.75
CA THR A 45 -10.05 9.43 11.42
C THR A 45 -10.00 8.33 10.36
N ARG A 46 -10.87 7.32 10.47
CA ARG A 46 -10.98 6.23 9.50
C ARG A 46 -11.42 6.74 8.12
N ALA A 47 -12.36 7.68 8.06
CA ALA A 47 -12.82 8.29 6.82
C ALA A 47 -11.68 9.02 6.10
N ILE A 48 -10.83 9.76 6.83
CA ILE A 48 -9.67 10.45 6.26
C ILE A 48 -8.65 9.45 5.70
N VAL A 49 -8.28 8.41 6.47
CA VAL A 49 -7.33 7.39 6.00
C VAL A 49 -7.84 6.65 4.76
N ILE A 50 -9.16 6.39 4.67
CA ILE A 50 -9.77 5.82 3.46
C ILE A 50 -9.62 6.79 2.27
N ALA A 51 -9.86 8.08 2.48
CA ALA A 51 -9.70 9.09 1.44
C ALA A 51 -8.24 9.22 0.97
N GLU A 52 -7.26 9.17 1.88
CA GLU A 52 -5.83 9.14 1.54
C GLU A 52 -5.49 7.93 0.66
N LEU A 53 -5.94 6.73 1.06
CA LEU A 53 -5.71 5.50 0.28
C LEU A 53 -6.37 5.57 -1.10
N GLN A 54 -7.60 6.09 -1.19
CA GLN A 54 -8.30 6.27 -2.46
C GLN A 54 -7.56 7.28 -3.35
N HIS A 55 -7.11 8.40 -2.80
CA HIS A 55 -6.38 9.42 -3.55
C HIS A 55 -5.06 8.86 -4.11
N ILE A 56 -4.25 8.19 -3.27
CA ILE A 56 -3.01 7.52 -3.71
C ILE A 56 -3.32 6.52 -4.82
N PHE A 57 -4.37 5.71 -4.66
CA PHE A 57 -4.70 4.67 -5.63
C PHE A 57 -5.14 5.24 -6.97
N TYR A 58 -6.13 6.13 -7.00
CA TYR A 58 -6.73 6.61 -8.25
C TYR A 58 -5.91 7.72 -8.93
N THR A 59 -5.17 8.52 -8.16
CA THR A 59 -4.45 9.69 -8.68
C THR A 59 -2.99 9.36 -9.00
N GLU A 60 -2.34 8.53 -8.18
CA GLU A 60 -0.91 8.26 -8.32
C GLU A 60 -0.63 6.88 -8.91
N TRP A 61 -1.26 5.84 -8.39
CA TRP A 61 -0.90 4.47 -8.73
C TRP A 61 -1.58 3.96 -10.01
N LEU A 62 -2.90 4.12 -10.12
CA LEU A 62 -3.70 3.59 -11.23
C LEU A 62 -3.25 4.15 -12.60
N PRO A 63 -2.97 5.47 -12.76
CA PRO A 63 -2.45 6.02 -14.01
C PRO A 63 -1.15 5.36 -14.48
N LEU A 64 -0.23 5.05 -13.54
CA LEU A 64 1.03 4.39 -13.85
C LEU A 64 0.84 2.94 -14.29
N LEU A 65 -0.25 2.29 -13.85
CA LEU A 65 -0.55 0.91 -14.18
C LEU A 65 -1.20 0.77 -15.56
N ILE A 66 -2.28 1.52 -15.81
CA ILE A 66 -3.10 1.32 -17.02
C ILE A 66 -2.75 2.27 -18.17
N GLY A 67 -1.98 3.33 -17.88
CA GLY A 67 -1.55 4.34 -18.84
C GLY A 67 -2.64 5.37 -19.18
N GLU A 68 -2.20 6.51 -19.75
CA GLU A 68 -3.06 7.67 -20.03
C GLU A 68 -4.25 7.36 -20.93
N HIS A 69 -4.07 6.53 -21.96
CA HIS A 69 -5.15 6.19 -22.90
C HIS A 69 -6.29 5.41 -22.24
N ALA A 70 -5.97 4.48 -21.34
CA ALA A 70 -6.99 3.71 -20.65
C ALA A 70 -7.77 4.57 -19.64
N LEU A 71 -7.13 5.58 -19.02
CA LEU A 71 -7.85 6.53 -18.18
C LEU A 71 -8.93 7.28 -18.97
N ASP A 72 -8.62 7.68 -20.22
CA ASP A 72 -9.57 8.35 -21.11
C ASP A 72 -10.70 7.41 -21.55
N ASP A 73 -10.38 6.18 -21.96
CA ASP A 73 -11.35 5.20 -22.45
C ASP A 73 -12.37 4.78 -21.37
N PHE A 74 -11.97 4.81 -20.09
CA PHE A 74 -12.79 4.42 -18.95
C PHE A 74 -13.31 5.60 -18.11
N ASP A 75 -13.05 6.84 -18.52
CA ASP A 75 -13.45 8.06 -17.79
C ASP A 75 -12.97 8.05 -16.32
N LEU A 76 -11.70 7.68 -16.12
CA LEU A 76 -11.08 7.50 -14.79
C LEU A 76 -10.18 8.65 -14.39
N ARG A 77 -10.16 9.76 -15.14
CA ARG A 77 -9.38 10.93 -14.75
C ARG A 77 -10.00 11.58 -13.53
N ASP A 78 -9.13 12.02 -12.61
CA ASP A 78 -9.56 12.88 -11.52
C ASP A 78 -10.16 14.16 -12.13
N SER A 79 -11.46 14.35 -11.92
CA SER A 79 -12.19 15.52 -12.39
C SER A 79 -12.52 16.37 -11.19
N ASP A 80 -12.29 17.68 -11.27
CA ASP A 80 -12.67 18.67 -10.24
C ASP A 80 -14.21 18.75 -10.02
N VAL A 81 -14.97 17.86 -10.63
CA VAL A 81 -16.43 17.81 -10.58
C VAL A 81 -16.88 17.00 -9.37
N GLN A 82 -17.93 17.50 -8.75
CA GLN A 82 -18.71 16.87 -7.68
C GLN A 82 -18.90 15.35 -7.89
N SER A 83 -18.84 14.58 -6.80
CA SER A 83 -18.99 13.10 -6.79
C SER A 83 -20.02 12.59 -7.80
N VAL A 84 -19.56 11.76 -8.74
CA VAL A 84 -20.38 11.04 -9.73
C VAL A 84 -20.98 9.74 -9.17
N TYR A 85 -21.33 9.74 -7.87
CA TYR A 85 -21.90 8.57 -7.22
C TYR A 85 -23.19 8.11 -7.91
N GLU A 86 -23.20 6.86 -8.38
CA GLU A 86 -24.35 6.22 -9.00
C GLU A 86 -24.76 4.98 -8.19
N PRO A 87 -25.91 5.01 -7.49
CA PRO A 87 -26.34 3.92 -6.61
C PRO A 87 -26.68 2.62 -7.35
N THR A 88 -26.85 2.66 -8.66
CA THR A 88 -27.15 1.46 -9.48
C THR A 88 -25.91 0.67 -9.90
N ILE A 89 -24.70 1.20 -9.70
CA ILE A 89 -23.45 0.49 -10.00
C ILE A 89 -23.25 -0.65 -9.00
N ASN A 90 -22.88 -1.83 -9.49
CA ASN A 90 -22.46 -2.95 -8.64
C ASN A 90 -20.97 -2.78 -8.26
N PRO A 91 -20.63 -2.52 -6.98
CA PRO A 91 -19.25 -2.30 -6.55
C PRO A 91 -18.48 -3.61 -6.28
N SER A 92 -19.08 -4.77 -6.55
CA SER A 92 -18.47 -6.06 -6.25
C SER A 92 -17.25 -6.32 -7.13
N THR A 93 -16.17 -6.81 -6.52
CA THR A 93 -15.00 -7.28 -7.26
C THR A 93 -15.35 -8.53 -8.08
N THR A 94 -14.95 -8.56 -9.36
CA THR A 94 -15.16 -9.73 -10.23
C THR A 94 -14.20 -10.87 -9.87
N ASN A 95 -14.60 -12.10 -10.21
CA ASN A 95 -13.78 -13.27 -9.95
C ASN A 95 -12.48 -13.22 -10.78
N GLU A 96 -12.57 -12.78 -12.03
CA GLU A 96 -11.45 -12.64 -12.96
C GLU A 96 -10.41 -11.66 -12.43
N PHE A 97 -10.86 -10.53 -11.85
CA PHE A 97 -9.96 -9.55 -11.26
C PHE A 97 -9.23 -10.12 -10.04
N SER A 98 -9.97 -10.70 -9.10
CA SER A 98 -9.41 -11.20 -7.84
C SER A 98 -8.57 -12.47 -7.99
N ALA A 99 -8.96 -13.38 -8.88
CA ALA A 99 -8.31 -14.66 -9.09
C ALA A 99 -7.09 -14.56 -10.01
N ALA A 100 -7.10 -13.66 -11.00
CA ALA A 100 -6.08 -13.61 -12.05
C ALA A 100 -5.52 -12.20 -12.29
N ALA A 101 -6.31 -11.24 -12.74
CA ALA A 101 -5.78 -9.98 -13.29
C ALA A 101 -4.95 -9.20 -12.27
N TYR A 102 -5.43 -9.05 -11.04
CA TYR A 102 -4.73 -8.31 -9.99
C TYR A 102 -3.52 -9.05 -9.41
N ARG A 103 -3.23 -10.28 -9.89
CA ARG A 103 -2.01 -11.02 -9.57
C ARG A 103 -0.83 -10.66 -10.47
N TYR A 104 -0.99 -9.73 -11.42
CA TYR A 104 0.13 -9.23 -12.24
C TYR A 104 1.32 -8.79 -11.39
N GLY A 105 1.04 -8.23 -10.19
CA GLY A 105 2.06 -7.77 -9.26
C GLY A 105 3.04 -8.87 -8.84
N HIS A 106 2.68 -10.15 -8.91
CA HIS A 106 3.61 -11.26 -8.60
C HIS A 106 4.80 -11.32 -9.57
N SER A 107 4.63 -10.92 -10.83
CA SER A 107 5.75 -10.82 -11.79
C SER A 107 6.67 -9.63 -11.50
N THR A 108 6.22 -8.67 -10.69
CA THR A 108 6.98 -7.45 -10.39
C THR A 108 7.76 -7.52 -9.07
N VAL A 109 7.58 -8.60 -8.31
CA VAL A 109 8.24 -8.79 -7.01
C VAL A 109 9.73 -9.05 -7.23
N GLU A 110 10.59 -8.32 -6.53
CA GLU A 110 12.03 -8.62 -6.48
C GLU A 110 12.32 -9.62 -5.36
N GLY A 111 13.09 -10.67 -5.68
CA GLY A 111 13.42 -11.75 -4.74
C GLY A 111 14.49 -11.37 -3.70
N LYS A 112 15.11 -10.19 -3.84
CA LYS A 112 16.20 -9.71 -2.98
C LYS A 112 15.93 -8.27 -2.50
N LEU A 113 15.81 -8.11 -1.19
CA LEU A 113 15.66 -6.81 -0.55
C LEU A 113 17.06 -6.26 -0.21
N ARG A 114 17.44 -5.14 -0.83
CA ARG A 114 18.74 -4.50 -0.59
C ARG A 114 18.58 -3.40 0.46
N ILE A 115 18.79 -3.75 1.71
CA ILE A 115 18.69 -2.84 2.86
C ILE A 115 19.93 -1.95 2.90
N ARG A 116 19.72 -0.64 2.98
CA ARG A 116 20.78 0.35 3.05
C ARG A 116 20.79 1.04 4.41
N LYS A 117 21.98 1.42 4.87
CA LYS A 117 22.19 2.27 6.04
C LYS A 117 23.15 3.40 5.64
N ASN A 118 22.77 4.65 5.86
CA ASN A 118 23.56 5.82 5.47
C ASN A 118 23.99 5.81 3.98
N LYS A 119 23.10 5.38 3.08
CA LYS A 119 23.31 5.20 1.62
C LYS A 119 24.21 4.02 1.22
N GLU A 120 24.92 3.40 2.16
CA GLU A 120 25.71 2.20 1.92
C GLU A 120 24.83 0.96 2.00
N LEU A 121 25.18 -0.08 1.22
CA LEU A 121 24.51 -1.36 1.29
C LEU A 121 24.90 -2.05 2.61
N ASP A 122 23.91 -2.36 3.44
CA ASP A 122 24.09 -2.98 4.75
C ASP A 122 23.85 -4.49 4.65
N GLU A 123 22.73 -4.89 4.05
CA GLU A 123 22.32 -6.30 3.94
C GLU A 123 21.55 -6.56 2.64
N ILE A 124 21.72 -7.76 2.07
CA ILE A 124 20.82 -8.30 1.04
C ILE A 124 20.06 -9.47 1.66
N ILE A 125 18.74 -9.35 1.73
CA ILE A 125 17.88 -10.38 2.30
C ILE A 125 17.07 -11.04 1.18
N LYS A 126 17.04 -12.37 1.12
CA LYS A 126 16.14 -13.05 0.18
C LYS A 126 14.72 -12.95 0.71
N LEU A 127 13.77 -12.58 -0.15
CA LEU A 127 12.36 -12.44 0.23
C LEU A 127 11.78 -13.70 0.93
N PRO A 128 12.08 -14.94 0.48
CA PRO A 128 11.60 -16.16 1.14
C PRO A 128 11.99 -16.27 2.61
N ASP A 129 13.16 -15.74 3.00
CA ASP A 129 13.65 -15.81 4.39
C ASP A 129 12.81 -14.93 5.35
N LEU A 130 12.05 -13.98 4.79
CA LEU A 130 11.20 -13.03 5.52
C LEU A 130 9.71 -13.29 5.36
N MET A 131 9.31 -14.27 4.55
CA MET A 131 7.91 -14.63 4.41
C MET A 131 7.38 -15.20 5.72
N PHE A 132 6.25 -14.67 6.20
CA PHE A 132 5.65 -15.06 7.49
C PHE A 132 6.59 -14.92 8.70
N ASN A 133 7.67 -14.15 8.56
CA ASN A 133 8.68 -13.96 9.58
C ASN A 133 9.02 -12.46 9.75
N PRO A 134 8.17 -11.69 10.43
CA PRO A 134 8.39 -10.26 10.63
C PRO A 134 9.39 -9.96 11.77
N SER A 135 10.19 -10.92 12.23
CA SER A 135 11.05 -10.76 13.41
C SER A 135 12.04 -9.60 13.29
N LYS A 136 12.55 -9.31 12.08
CA LYS A 136 13.44 -8.17 11.82
C LYS A 136 12.77 -6.81 12.05
N MET A 137 11.45 -6.71 11.98
CA MET A 137 10.70 -5.46 12.27
C MET A 137 10.87 -4.99 13.73
N ARG A 138 11.38 -5.85 14.62
CA ARG A 138 11.70 -5.49 16.01
C ARG A 138 13.03 -4.76 16.14
N LEU A 139 13.87 -4.79 15.11
CA LEU A 139 15.15 -4.09 15.11
C LEU A 139 14.88 -2.60 14.90
N LYS A 140 15.49 -1.77 15.77
CA LYS A 140 15.22 -0.33 15.88
C LYS A 140 15.19 0.41 14.54
N ASP A 141 16.20 0.18 13.71
CA ASP A 141 16.37 0.93 12.45
C ASP A 141 15.74 0.23 11.23
N PHE A 142 15.28 -1.02 11.38
CA PHE A 142 14.90 -1.85 10.22
C PHE A 142 13.64 -1.34 9.52
N PHE A 143 12.66 -0.84 10.28
CA PHE A 143 11.45 -0.27 9.70
C PHE A 143 11.75 0.90 8.75
N ASP A 144 12.57 1.85 9.20
CA ASP A 144 12.93 3.04 8.41
C ASP A 144 13.81 2.67 7.20
N ASN A 145 14.77 1.77 7.39
CA ASN A 145 15.61 1.28 6.29
C ASN A 145 14.78 0.50 5.25
N LEU A 146 13.75 -0.23 5.68
CA LEU A 146 12.82 -0.95 4.82
C LEU A 146 11.98 0.03 3.99
N LEU A 147 11.44 1.09 4.60
CA LEU A 147 10.72 2.14 3.87
C LEU A 147 11.63 2.87 2.86
N GLN A 148 12.88 3.14 3.22
CA GLN A 148 13.86 3.69 2.29
C GLN A 148 14.11 2.75 1.12
N MET A 149 14.23 1.45 1.36
CA MET A 149 14.40 0.47 0.29
C MET A 149 13.16 0.43 -0.62
N MET A 150 11.94 0.44 -0.07
CA MET A 150 10.70 0.43 -0.85
C MET A 150 10.53 1.64 -1.78
N THR A 151 11.17 2.78 -1.46
CA THR A 151 11.13 4.00 -2.27
C THR A 151 12.32 4.16 -3.22
N THR A 152 13.37 3.35 -3.09
CA THR A 152 14.62 3.52 -3.85
C THR A 152 15.02 2.29 -4.68
N GLN A 153 14.55 1.10 -4.30
CA GLN A 153 14.77 -0.12 -5.06
C GLN A 153 13.68 -0.25 -6.14
N PRO A 154 14.06 -0.40 -7.43
CA PRO A 154 13.08 -0.60 -8.49
C PRO A 154 12.39 -1.96 -8.35
N MET A 155 11.12 -2.01 -8.78
CA MET A 155 10.37 -3.25 -9.00
C MET A 155 10.93 -4.01 -10.22
N GLN A 156 10.63 -5.31 -10.32
CA GLN A 156 10.91 -6.07 -11.53
C GLN A 156 9.95 -5.67 -12.66
N ASN A 157 10.41 -5.82 -13.91
CA ASN A 157 9.54 -5.69 -15.06
C ASN A 157 8.56 -6.86 -15.11
N VAL A 158 7.35 -6.61 -15.62
CA VAL A 158 6.41 -7.71 -15.91
C VAL A 158 7.00 -8.60 -16.99
N ASP A 159 7.10 -9.89 -16.69
CA ASP A 159 7.51 -10.93 -17.63
C ASP A 159 6.61 -12.17 -17.50
N SER A 160 6.85 -13.18 -18.35
CA SER A 160 6.11 -14.45 -18.32
C SER A 160 6.62 -15.44 -17.27
N SER A 161 7.44 -15.01 -16.33
CA SER A 161 8.08 -15.82 -15.30
C SER A 161 7.74 -15.33 -13.89
N PHE A 162 7.99 -16.19 -12.91
CA PHE A 162 8.03 -15.80 -11.50
C PHE A 162 9.49 -15.74 -11.08
N THR A 163 9.83 -14.83 -10.17
CA THR A 163 11.20 -14.76 -9.64
C THR A 163 11.57 -16.09 -8.98
N ASP A 164 12.70 -16.65 -9.40
CA ASP A 164 13.21 -17.88 -8.83
C ASP A 164 13.55 -17.71 -7.34
N VAL A 165 13.19 -18.73 -6.56
CA VAL A 165 13.40 -18.78 -5.09
C VAL A 165 14.85 -19.17 -4.74
N VAL A 166 15.72 -19.40 -5.74
CA VAL A 166 17.03 -20.04 -5.57
C VAL A 166 18.16 -19.05 -5.28
#